data_AF-A0A3D0SB14-F1
#
_entry.id   AF-A0A3D0SB14-F1
#
_cell.length_a   1.000
_cell.length_b   1.000
_cell.length_c   1.000
_cell.angle_alpha   90.00
_cell.angle_beta   90.00
_cell.angle_gamma   90.00
#
_symmetry.space_group_name_H-M   'P 1'
#
loop_
_entity.id
_entity.type
_entity.pdbx_description
1 polymer ?
#
loop_
_entity_poly.entity_id
_entity_poly.type
_entity_poly.pdbx_seq_one_letter_code
_entity_poly.pdbx_strand_id
1 'polypeptide(L)'
;KNKVKKVFVPLGIGAHFSHWDYTPEQLHEADWYDSLELDNDVQIHLVPARHYSGRSLTRNQTLWGGFVITSPQSRLLLGGDSGYGPHFKAIGERFGGFDLVALDTGQYDPRWPYIHITASESKQAAIDVNARALLPIHIGRFALARHPWKEPFEEIQALSENAPYQLHTPLIGQPINLASPPASKPWWQSID
;
A
#
# COMPACT_ATOMS: atom_id res chain seq x y z
N LYS A 1 -21.95 1.55 -9.15
CA LYS A 1 -21.87 3.01 -9.38
C LYS A 1 -22.83 3.82 -8.51
N ASN A 2 -24.16 3.62 -8.55
CA ASN A 2 -25.13 4.48 -7.83
C ASN A 2 -24.99 4.55 -6.28
N LYS A 3 -24.29 3.59 -5.65
CA LYS A 3 -24.01 3.60 -4.20
C LYS A 3 -22.66 4.21 -3.85
N VAL A 4 -21.82 4.50 -4.84
CA VAL A 4 -20.48 5.07 -4.64
C VAL A 4 -20.61 6.59 -4.65
N LYS A 5 -20.16 7.27 -3.60
CA LYS A 5 -20.23 8.73 -3.52
C LYS A 5 -19.07 9.40 -4.26
N LYS A 6 -17.85 8.94 -4.01
CA LYS A 6 -16.61 9.49 -4.58
C LYS A 6 -15.68 8.34 -5.02
N VAL A 7 -14.92 8.58 -6.08
CA VAL A 7 -13.87 7.72 -6.63
C VAL A 7 -12.63 8.59 -6.74
N PHE A 8 -11.60 8.26 -5.97
CA PHE A 8 -10.33 8.98 -5.96
C PHE A 8 -9.25 8.10 -6.59
N VAL A 9 -8.66 8.54 -7.70
CA VAL A 9 -7.79 7.71 -8.53
C VAL A 9 -6.62 8.52 -9.11
N PRO A 10 -5.50 7.87 -9.48
CA PRO A 10 -4.43 8.54 -10.22
C PRO A 10 -4.89 9.08 -11.59
N LEU A 11 -4.23 10.13 -12.08
CA LEU A 11 -4.46 10.69 -13.42
C LEU A 11 -4.55 9.62 -14.52
N GLY A 12 -5.53 9.76 -15.41
CA GLY A 12 -5.80 8.88 -16.55
C GLY A 12 -6.70 7.70 -16.21
N ILE A 13 -6.84 7.31 -14.93
CA ILE A 13 -7.70 6.18 -14.53
C ILE A 13 -9.18 6.54 -14.63
N GLY A 14 -9.54 7.82 -14.49
CA GLY A 14 -10.91 8.31 -14.57
C GLY A 14 -11.59 7.94 -15.89
N ALA A 15 -10.84 7.89 -16.99
CA ALA A 15 -11.36 7.45 -18.29
C ALA A 15 -11.99 6.05 -18.25
N HIS A 16 -11.44 5.13 -17.46
CA HIS A 16 -12.02 3.79 -17.28
C HIS A 16 -13.34 3.85 -16.50
N PHE A 17 -13.41 4.68 -15.46
CA PHE A 17 -14.63 4.84 -14.67
C PHE A 17 -15.73 5.55 -15.47
N SER A 18 -15.39 6.54 -16.29
CA SER A 18 -16.32 7.16 -17.23
C SER A 18 -16.86 6.16 -18.24
N HIS A 19 -15.99 5.27 -18.78
CA HIS A 19 -16.44 4.17 -19.64
C HIS A 19 -17.38 3.18 -18.92
N TRP A 20 -17.25 3.05 -17.60
CA TRP A 20 -18.17 2.27 -16.76
C TRP A 20 -19.33 3.12 -16.20
N ASP A 21 -19.63 4.23 -16.85
CA ASP A 21 -20.73 5.17 -16.58
C ASP A 21 -20.72 5.80 -15.17
N TYR A 22 -19.56 5.95 -14.54
CA TYR A 22 -19.48 6.85 -13.38
C TYR A 22 -19.62 8.30 -13.84
N THR A 23 -20.33 9.10 -13.05
CA THR A 23 -20.58 10.50 -13.37
C THR A 23 -19.36 11.37 -13.04
N PRO A 24 -19.09 12.45 -13.79
CA PRO A 24 -17.97 13.35 -13.50
C PRO A 24 -17.93 13.85 -12.05
N GLU A 25 -19.09 14.05 -11.43
CA GLU A 25 -19.23 14.52 -10.05
C GLU A 25 -18.76 13.49 -9.01
N GLN A 26 -18.71 12.21 -9.38
CA GLN A 26 -18.16 11.14 -8.54
C GLN A 26 -16.65 10.98 -8.71
N LEU A 27 -16.06 11.48 -9.79
CA LEU A 27 -14.68 11.18 -10.16
C LEU A 27 -13.72 12.29 -9.74
N HIS A 28 -12.65 11.89 -9.05
CA HIS A 28 -11.56 12.75 -8.63
C HIS A 28 -10.25 12.13 -9.10
N GLU A 29 -9.74 12.59 -10.23
CA GLU A 29 -8.39 12.24 -10.70
C GLU A 29 -7.37 13.15 -10.04
N ALA A 30 -6.25 12.57 -9.60
CA ALA A 30 -5.23 13.24 -8.80
C ALA A 30 -3.82 12.96 -9.32
N ASP A 31 -2.96 13.97 -9.25
CA ASP A 31 -1.51 13.83 -9.33
C ASP A 31 -0.92 13.59 -7.92
N TRP A 32 0.37 13.30 -7.84
CA TRP A 32 1.03 13.08 -6.55
C TRP A 32 0.93 14.29 -5.64
N TYR A 33 0.55 14.00 -4.39
CA TYR A 33 0.25 14.91 -3.30
C TYR A 33 -1.04 15.72 -3.43
N ASP A 34 -1.81 15.54 -4.50
CA ASP A 34 -3.20 15.97 -4.50
C ASP A 34 -3.99 15.19 -3.45
N SER A 35 -5.06 15.82 -2.97
CA SER A 35 -5.86 15.30 -1.87
C SER A 35 -7.35 15.45 -2.12
N LEU A 36 -8.12 14.58 -1.48
CA LEU A 36 -9.56 14.63 -1.43
C LEU A 36 -10.01 14.66 0.03
N GLU A 37 -10.70 15.73 0.39
CA GLU A 37 -11.34 15.87 1.70
C GLU A 37 -12.68 15.12 1.73
N LEU A 38 -12.91 14.44 2.85
CA LEU A 38 -14.10 13.69 3.19
C LEU A 38 -14.68 14.22 4.51
N ASP A 39 -15.87 13.72 4.87
CA ASP A 39 -16.51 14.06 6.13
C ASP A 39 -15.65 13.64 7.36
N ASN A 40 -15.84 14.31 8.50
CA ASN A 40 -15.13 14.06 9.76
C ASN A 40 -13.60 14.28 9.70
N ASP A 41 -13.17 15.30 8.96
CA ASP A 41 -11.76 15.70 8.84
C ASP A 41 -10.85 14.57 8.31
N VAL A 42 -11.43 13.67 7.49
CA VAL A 42 -10.68 12.62 6.83
C VAL A 42 -10.16 13.13 5.49
N GLN A 43 -8.87 12.96 5.23
CA GLN A 43 -8.28 13.28 3.92
C GLN A 43 -7.63 12.05 3.32
N ILE A 44 -7.76 11.91 2.00
CA ILE A 44 -7.04 10.91 1.21
C ILE A 44 -6.08 11.67 0.30
N HIS A 45 -4.79 11.35 0.36
CA HIS A 45 -3.77 11.91 -0.52
C HIS A 45 -3.27 10.82 -1.46
N LEU A 46 -3.09 11.16 -2.74
CA LEU A 46 -2.30 10.32 -3.63
C LEU A 46 -0.82 10.59 -3.33
N VAL A 47 0.01 9.56 -3.20
CA VAL A 47 1.45 9.73 -2.94
C VAL A 47 2.30 8.98 -3.96
N PRO A 48 3.54 9.43 -4.23
CA PRO A 48 4.40 8.75 -5.18
C PRO A 48 4.67 7.30 -4.80
N ALA A 49 4.74 6.45 -5.83
CA ALA A 49 5.29 5.11 -5.76
C ALA A 49 6.26 4.91 -6.93
N ARG A 50 7.14 3.93 -6.83
CA ARG A 50 8.07 3.59 -7.91
C ARG A 50 7.53 2.37 -8.68
N HIS A 51 6.70 2.61 -9.68
CA HIS A 51 6.08 1.55 -10.49
C HIS A 51 5.79 2.03 -11.92
N TYR A 52 4.93 1.32 -12.64
CA TYR A 52 4.49 1.64 -14.00
C TYR A 52 3.02 1.26 -14.19
N SER A 53 2.39 1.63 -15.30
CA SER A 53 1.03 1.19 -15.62
C SER A 53 0.96 0.46 -16.97
N GLY A 54 0.01 -0.48 -17.11
CA GLY A 54 -0.17 -1.23 -18.35
C GLY A 54 -1.45 -2.06 -18.37
N ARG A 55 -2.28 -1.86 -19.41
CA ARG A 55 -3.50 -2.66 -19.69
C ARG A 55 -3.57 -3.17 -21.14
N SER A 56 -2.68 -2.72 -22.01
CA SER A 56 -2.60 -3.07 -23.43
C SER A 56 -1.13 -3.03 -23.88
N LEU A 57 -0.87 -2.95 -25.18
CA LEU A 57 0.49 -2.91 -25.75
C LEU A 57 1.27 -1.65 -25.33
N THR A 58 0.57 -0.53 -25.12
CA THR A 58 1.18 0.72 -24.67
C THR A 58 1.17 0.80 -23.13
N ARG A 59 2.33 1.13 -22.55
CA ARG A 59 2.52 1.30 -21.10
C ARG A 59 2.44 2.77 -20.70
N ASN A 60 2.31 3.03 -19.39
CA ASN A 60 2.39 4.35 -18.78
C ASN A 60 1.38 5.38 -19.33
N GLN A 61 0.18 4.91 -19.64
CA GLN A 61 -0.93 5.78 -20.09
C GLN A 61 -1.71 6.39 -18.92
N THR A 62 -1.52 5.86 -17.72
CA THR A 62 -2.12 6.38 -16.48
C THR A 62 -1.04 6.49 -15.41
N LEU A 63 -1.25 7.38 -14.46
CA LEU A 63 -0.40 7.50 -13.27
C LEU A 63 -0.59 6.29 -12.35
N TRP A 64 0.35 6.11 -11.42
CA TRP A 64 0.37 5.11 -10.35
C TRP A 64 0.72 5.79 -9.02
N GLY A 65 0.51 5.12 -7.90
CA GLY A 65 0.83 5.69 -6.60
C GLY A 65 0.36 4.82 -5.44
N GLY A 66 0.67 5.29 -4.23
CA GLY A 66 0.05 4.85 -3.00
C GLY A 66 -0.99 5.86 -2.53
N PHE A 67 -1.64 5.56 -1.40
CA PHE A 67 -2.55 6.47 -0.74
C PHE A 67 -2.14 6.71 0.70
N VAL A 68 -2.17 7.96 1.14
CA VAL A 68 -2.17 8.30 2.56
C VAL A 68 -3.58 8.65 2.97
N ILE A 69 -4.05 8.08 4.08
CA ILE A 69 -5.34 8.42 4.68
C ILE A 69 -5.06 9.02 6.05
N THR A 70 -5.52 10.25 6.27
CA THR A 70 -5.36 10.96 7.54
C THR A 70 -6.73 11.22 8.16
N SER A 71 -6.80 11.17 9.48
CA SER A 71 -7.89 11.65 10.31
C SER A 71 -7.32 12.33 11.56
N PRO A 72 -8.15 12.97 12.41
CA PRO A 72 -7.64 13.54 13.65
C PRO A 72 -7.07 12.49 14.63
N GLN A 73 -7.39 11.21 14.46
CA GLN A 73 -6.96 10.14 15.36
C GLN A 73 -5.93 9.17 14.76
N SER A 74 -5.81 9.10 13.43
CA SER A 74 -4.98 8.07 12.80
C SER A 74 -4.44 8.49 11.44
N ARG A 75 -3.27 7.95 11.10
CA ARG A 75 -2.65 8.09 9.77
C ARG A 75 -2.28 6.73 9.22
N LEU A 76 -2.69 6.47 7.99
CA LEU A 76 -2.45 5.23 7.27
C LEU A 76 -1.67 5.50 5.99
N LEU A 77 -0.75 4.60 5.64
CA LEU A 77 -0.14 4.55 4.32
C LEU A 77 -0.51 3.23 3.65
N LEU A 78 -1.09 3.31 2.47
CA LEU A 78 -1.24 2.20 1.53
C LEU A 78 -0.19 2.40 0.44
N GLY A 79 0.94 1.70 0.53
CA GLY A 79 2.13 1.97 -0.32
C GLY A 79 1.93 1.66 -1.81
N GLY A 80 0.84 0.98 -2.16
CA GLY A 80 0.63 0.45 -3.50
C GLY A 80 1.65 -0.64 -3.83
N ASP A 81 1.83 -0.87 -5.13
CA ASP A 81 2.88 -1.70 -5.67
C ASP A 81 4.08 -0.77 -6.01
N SER A 82 5.24 -0.99 -5.40
CA SER A 82 6.37 -0.06 -5.48
C SER A 82 7.70 -0.76 -5.33
N GLY A 83 8.70 -0.31 -6.09
CA GLY A 83 10.11 -0.53 -5.77
C GLY A 83 10.58 0.42 -4.66
N TYR A 84 11.75 0.14 -4.10
CA TYR A 84 12.33 0.98 -3.06
C TYR A 84 12.92 2.28 -3.65
N GLY A 85 12.87 3.37 -2.87
CA GLY A 85 13.35 4.67 -3.31
C GLY A 85 13.19 5.78 -2.25
N PRO A 86 13.72 6.98 -2.54
CA PRO A 86 13.72 8.12 -1.60
C PRO A 86 12.31 8.66 -1.31
N HIS A 87 11.31 8.28 -2.10
CA HIS A 87 9.93 8.70 -1.89
C HIS A 87 9.37 8.23 -0.54
N PHE A 88 9.77 7.07 -0.03
CA PHE A 88 9.32 6.60 1.29
C PHE A 88 9.73 7.56 2.41
N LYS A 89 11.02 7.94 2.45
CA LYS A 89 11.50 8.92 3.42
C LYS A 89 10.82 10.27 3.26
N ALA A 90 10.65 10.76 2.02
CA ALA A 90 9.95 12.01 1.76
C ALA A 90 8.46 11.97 2.21
N ILE A 91 7.78 10.83 2.06
CA ILE A 91 6.42 10.61 2.57
C ILE A 91 6.42 10.64 4.10
N GLY A 92 7.37 9.96 4.76
CA GLY A 92 7.54 9.99 6.22
C GLY A 92 7.73 11.40 6.77
N GLU A 93 8.63 12.17 6.16
CA GLU A 93 8.91 13.56 6.52
C GLU A 93 7.69 14.48 6.31
N ARG A 94 6.97 14.30 5.20
CA ARG A 94 5.79 15.13 4.87
C ARG A 94 4.63 14.90 5.83
N PHE A 95 4.35 13.65 6.19
CA PHE A 95 3.15 13.29 6.97
C PHE A 95 3.43 13.10 8.47
N GLY A 96 4.69 13.01 8.88
CA GLY A 96 5.09 12.93 10.30
C GLY A 96 4.83 11.56 10.94
N GLY A 97 4.95 10.48 10.17
CA GLY A 97 4.75 9.10 10.62
C GLY A 97 3.34 8.55 10.46
N PHE A 98 3.20 7.24 10.66
CA PHE A 98 1.95 6.51 10.43
C PHE A 98 1.65 5.51 11.54
N ASP A 99 0.37 5.35 11.87
CA ASP A 99 -0.09 4.36 12.84
C ASP A 99 -0.07 2.95 12.24
N LEU A 100 -0.36 2.83 10.95
CA LEU A 100 -0.25 1.58 10.20
C LEU A 100 0.18 1.86 8.76
N VAL A 101 1.15 1.10 8.28
CA VAL A 101 1.56 1.10 6.87
C VAL A 101 1.33 -0.26 6.26
N ALA A 102 0.69 -0.29 5.10
CA ALA A 102 0.49 -1.46 4.29
C ALA A 102 1.46 -1.40 3.09
N LEU A 103 2.52 -2.19 3.12
CA LEU A 103 3.58 -2.16 2.12
C LEU A 103 3.70 -3.51 1.42
N ASP A 104 3.97 -3.48 0.11
CA ASP A 104 4.32 -4.69 -0.63
C ASP A 104 5.47 -5.40 0.10
N THR A 105 5.37 -6.71 0.17
CA THR A 105 6.36 -7.58 0.84
C THR A 105 6.47 -8.91 0.11
N GLY A 106 5.78 -9.08 -1.02
CA GLY A 106 5.85 -10.26 -1.87
C GLY A 106 6.07 -9.86 -3.32
N GLN A 107 5.92 -10.82 -4.23
CA GLN A 107 6.09 -10.61 -5.67
C GLN A 107 7.45 -10.01 -6.09
N TYR A 108 8.45 -10.01 -5.21
CA TYR A 108 9.77 -9.49 -5.50
C TYR A 108 10.62 -10.52 -6.26
N ASP A 109 11.56 -10.01 -7.06
CA ASP A 109 12.61 -10.82 -7.70
C ASP A 109 13.76 -9.88 -8.09
N PRO A 110 15.02 -10.35 -8.03
CA PRO A 110 16.18 -9.57 -8.48
C PRO A 110 16.09 -9.04 -9.92
N ARG A 111 15.20 -9.60 -10.76
CA ARG A 111 14.97 -9.16 -12.14
C ARG A 111 14.13 -7.88 -12.27
N TRP A 112 13.42 -7.45 -11.22
CA TRP A 112 12.60 -6.24 -11.26
C TRP A 112 12.71 -5.39 -9.98
N PRO A 113 13.94 -5.05 -9.55
CA PRO A 113 14.21 -4.40 -8.26
C PRO A 113 13.67 -2.97 -8.16
N TYR A 114 13.26 -2.40 -9.30
CA TYR A 114 12.79 -1.02 -9.37
C TYR A 114 11.29 -0.86 -9.22
N ILE A 115 10.55 -1.97 -9.17
CA ILE A 115 9.08 -1.92 -9.19
C ILE A 115 8.41 -2.74 -8.09
N HIS A 116 9.13 -3.66 -7.44
CA HIS A 116 8.67 -4.39 -6.25
C HIS A 116 9.76 -4.35 -5.18
N ILE A 117 9.37 -4.06 -3.94
CA ILE A 117 10.25 -4.13 -2.78
C ILE A 117 10.39 -5.56 -2.25
N THR A 118 11.61 -5.92 -1.87
CA THR A 118 11.89 -7.13 -1.08
C THR A 118 11.37 -7.01 0.35
N ALA A 119 11.33 -8.11 1.12
CA ALA A 119 10.98 -8.05 2.55
C ALA A 119 11.93 -7.15 3.35
N SER A 120 13.23 -7.15 3.03
CA SER A 120 14.23 -6.26 3.62
C SER A 120 13.95 -4.79 3.30
N GLU A 121 13.62 -4.47 2.05
CA GLU A 121 13.25 -3.12 1.66
C GLU A 121 11.90 -2.68 2.23
N SER A 122 10.95 -3.60 2.43
CA SER A 122 9.68 -3.33 3.13
C SER A 122 9.92 -2.92 4.58
N LYS A 123 10.79 -3.63 5.30
CA LYS A 123 11.26 -3.21 6.63
C LYS A 123 11.87 -1.80 6.58
N GLN A 124 12.79 -1.54 5.65
CA GLN A 124 13.44 -0.24 5.56
C GLN A 124 12.45 0.87 5.21
N ALA A 125 11.53 0.63 4.28
CA ALA A 125 10.48 1.56 3.91
C ALA A 125 9.56 1.88 5.10
N ALA A 126 9.20 0.89 5.92
CA ALA A 126 8.43 1.08 7.15
C ALA A 126 9.17 1.96 8.18
N ILE A 127 10.50 1.82 8.27
CA ILE A 127 11.34 2.69 9.11
C ILE A 127 11.38 4.12 8.56
N ASP A 128 11.59 4.27 7.26
CA ASP A 128 11.72 5.55 6.57
C ASP A 128 10.45 6.40 6.64
N VAL A 129 9.28 5.74 6.61
CA VAL A 129 7.98 6.41 6.78
C VAL A 129 7.62 6.63 8.24
N ASN A 130 8.49 6.25 9.20
CA ASN A 130 8.25 6.30 10.64
C ASN A 130 6.92 5.59 11.03
N ALA A 131 6.79 4.33 10.63
CA ALA A 131 5.63 3.50 10.94
C ALA A 131 5.65 3.04 12.40
N ARG A 132 4.48 3.04 13.04
CA ARG A 132 4.25 2.35 14.32
C ARG A 132 3.94 0.87 14.11
N ALA A 133 3.34 0.53 12.98
CA ALA A 133 3.03 -0.84 12.62
C ALA A 133 3.10 -1.09 11.11
N LEU A 134 3.55 -2.29 10.72
CA LEU A 134 3.66 -2.76 9.35
C LEU A 134 2.68 -3.91 9.09
N LEU A 135 1.84 -3.75 8.07
CA LEU A 135 1.00 -4.81 7.49
C LEU A 135 1.60 -5.22 6.14
N PRO A 136 2.21 -6.40 6.00
CA PRO A 136 2.69 -6.86 4.71
C PRO A 136 1.51 -7.17 3.80
N ILE A 137 1.52 -6.61 2.58
CA ILE A 137 0.52 -6.86 1.53
C ILE A 137 1.19 -7.48 0.30
N HIS A 138 0.40 -7.82 -0.74
CA HIS A 138 0.86 -8.49 -1.97
C HIS A 138 1.45 -9.92 -1.76
N ILE A 139 1.31 -10.49 -0.55
CA ILE A 139 1.69 -11.87 -0.23
C ILE A 139 0.47 -12.81 -0.29
N GLY A 140 0.68 -14.06 -0.71
CA GLY A 140 -0.22 -15.19 -0.39
C GLY A 140 -1.49 -15.32 -1.24
N ARG A 141 -1.69 -14.46 -2.26
CA ARG A 141 -2.87 -14.52 -3.14
C ARG A 141 -2.60 -15.02 -4.55
N PHE A 142 -1.52 -14.54 -5.19
CA PHE A 142 -1.17 -14.86 -6.57
C PHE A 142 0.30 -15.25 -6.68
N ALA A 143 0.63 -16.10 -7.66
CA ALA A 143 2.00 -16.48 -7.97
C ALA A 143 2.52 -15.67 -9.17
N LEU A 144 2.98 -14.43 -8.92
CA LEU A 144 3.54 -13.54 -9.96
C LEU A 144 5.07 -13.38 -9.85
N ALA A 145 5.69 -13.98 -8.84
CA ALA A 145 7.13 -14.09 -8.68
C ALA A 145 7.58 -15.55 -8.45
N ARG A 146 8.89 -15.74 -8.34
CA ARG A 146 9.52 -17.07 -8.25
C ARG A 146 9.79 -17.55 -6.83
N HIS A 147 9.61 -16.71 -5.82
CA HIS A 147 9.74 -17.14 -4.43
C HIS A 147 8.59 -18.10 -4.04
N PRO A 148 8.81 -19.06 -3.12
CA PRO A 148 7.74 -19.83 -2.48
C PRO A 148 6.72 -18.91 -1.81
N TRP A 149 5.47 -19.34 -1.71
CA TRP A 149 4.40 -18.47 -1.21
C TRP A 149 4.55 -18.09 0.28
N LYS A 150 5.21 -18.94 1.09
CA LYS A 150 5.49 -18.71 2.53
C LYS A 150 6.71 -17.82 2.78
N GLU A 151 7.69 -17.83 1.87
CA GLU A 151 8.99 -17.16 2.06
C GLU A 151 8.83 -15.68 2.45
N PRO A 152 7.99 -14.86 1.78
CA PRO A 152 7.75 -13.48 2.20
C PRO A 152 7.30 -13.30 3.64
N PHE A 153 6.42 -14.19 4.14
CA PHE A 153 5.92 -14.11 5.51
C PHE A 153 7.02 -14.48 6.52
N GLU A 154 7.82 -15.50 6.21
CA GLU A 154 8.93 -15.95 7.04
C GLU A 154 10.03 -14.88 7.11
N GLU A 155 10.41 -14.31 5.97
CA GLU A 155 11.41 -13.26 5.89
C GLU A 155 10.99 -12.00 6.66
N ILE A 156 9.79 -11.47 6.41
CA ILE A 156 9.36 -10.24 7.08
C ILE A 156 9.16 -10.46 8.58
N GLN A 157 8.73 -11.66 9.01
CA GLN A 157 8.64 -12.01 10.42
C GLN A 157 10.03 -11.95 11.08
N ALA A 158 11.03 -12.63 10.51
CA ALA A 158 12.39 -12.65 11.04
C ALA A 158 13.01 -11.23 11.05
N LEU A 159 12.82 -10.46 9.97
CA LEU A 159 13.35 -9.11 9.86
C LEU A 159 12.72 -8.13 10.89
N SER A 160 11.51 -8.40 11.34
CA SER A 160 10.75 -7.51 12.23
C SER A 160 10.97 -7.76 13.73
N GLU A 161 11.71 -8.81 14.14
CA GLU A 161 11.91 -9.15 15.56
C GLU A 161 12.48 -7.99 16.41
N ASN A 162 13.30 -7.13 15.81
CA ASN A 162 13.92 -5.96 16.46
C ASN A 162 13.63 -4.65 15.71
N ALA A 163 12.53 -4.60 14.95
CA ALA A 163 12.13 -3.39 14.24
C ALA A 163 11.49 -2.36 15.19
N PRO A 164 11.55 -1.05 14.87
CA PRO A 164 10.91 -0.01 15.67
C PRO A 164 9.38 0.05 15.48
N TYR A 165 8.80 -0.90 14.75
CA TYR A 165 7.37 -1.03 14.47
C TYR A 165 6.85 -2.41 14.88
N GLN A 166 5.54 -2.53 15.08
CA GLN A 166 4.87 -3.82 15.29
C GLN A 166 4.52 -4.47 13.94
N LEU A 167 4.87 -5.73 13.75
CA LEU A 167 4.44 -6.49 12.57
C LEU A 167 3.02 -7.04 12.77
N HIS A 168 2.11 -6.69 11.88
CA HIS A 168 0.73 -7.18 11.85
C HIS A 168 0.50 -8.18 10.73
N THR A 169 0.21 -9.43 11.08
CA THR A 169 -0.12 -10.50 10.12
C THR A 169 -1.48 -11.13 10.42
N PRO A 170 -2.59 -10.38 10.25
CA PRO A 170 -3.93 -10.95 10.40
C PRO A 170 -4.18 -12.07 9.40
N LEU A 171 -5.14 -12.94 9.69
CA LEU A 171 -5.68 -13.85 8.68
C LEU A 171 -6.27 -13.03 7.52
N ILE A 172 -6.20 -13.55 6.30
CA ILE A 172 -6.82 -12.90 5.13
C ILE A 172 -8.33 -12.77 5.39
N GLY A 173 -8.83 -11.53 5.40
CA GLY A 173 -10.23 -11.19 5.72
C GLY A 173 -10.52 -10.90 7.19
N GLN A 174 -9.56 -11.09 8.11
CA GLN A 174 -9.71 -10.69 9.50
C GLN A 174 -9.63 -9.15 9.63
N PRO A 175 -10.60 -8.51 10.30
CA PRO A 175 -10.57 -7.06 10.50
C PRO A 175 -9.46 -6.64 11.47
N ILE A 176 -8.85 -5.48 11.20
CA ILE A 176 -7.89 -4.82 12.09
C ILE A 176 -8.58 -3.60 12.70
N ASN A 177 -8.64 -3.56 14.04
CA ASN A 177 -8.98 -2.34 14.76
C ASN A 177 -7.70 -1.56 15.05
N LEU A 178 -7.52 -0.38 14.48
CA LEU A 178 -6.30 0.43 14.65
C LEU A 178 -6.04 0.85 16.11
N ALA A 179 -7.09 1.02 16.92
CA ALA A 179 -6.97 1.38 18.33
C ALA A 179 -6.57 0.17 19.22
N SER A 180 -6.83 -1.05 18.75
CA SER A 180 -6.54 -2.29 19.47
C SER A 180 -6.31 -3.41 18.47
N PRO A 181 -5.16 -3.41 17.76
CA PRO A 181 -4.93 -4.38 16.71
C PRO A 181 -4.81 -5.79 17.30
N PRO A 182 -5.30 -6.82 16.59
CA PRO A 182 -5.21 -8.19 17.07
C PRO A 182 -3.74 -8.63 17.16
N ALA A 183 -3.48 -9.56 18.08
CA ALA A 183 -2.17 -10.21 18.15
C ALA A 183 -1.90 -10.97 16.85
N SER A 184 -0.72 -10.73 16.27
CA SER A 184 -0.24 -11.46 15.10
C SER A 184 0.07 -12.91 15.46
N LYS A 185 -0.29 -13.82 14.57
CA LYS A 185 0.11 -15.23 14.64
C LYS A 185 0.70 -15.63 13.29
N PRO A 186 1.72 -16.52 13.27
CA PRO A 186 2.30 -17.01 12.03
C PRO A 186 1.42 -18.08 11.39
N TRP A 187 0.20 -17.70 11.00
CA TRP A 187 -0.84 -18.62 10.54
C TRP A 187 -0.43 -19.43 9.31
N TRP A 188 0.47 -18.91 8.47
CA TRP A 188 0.99 -19.60 7.28
C TRP A 188 1.79 -20.85 7.63
N GLN A 189 2.34 -20.96 8.84
CA GLN A 189 3.05 -22.15 9.30
C GLN A 189 2.13 -23.36 9.47
N SER A 190 0.82 -23.12 9.64
CA SER A 190 -0.19 -24.16 9.83
C SER A 190 -0.91 -24.57 8.54
N ILE A 191 -0.53 -23.98 7.40
CA ILE A 191 -1.12 -24.25 6.08
C ILE A 191 -0.05 -24.94 5.26
N ASP A 192 -0.39 -26.02 4.57
CA ASP A 192 0.53 -26.75 3.70
C ASP A 192 0.78 -26.01 2.38
#